data_AF-A0A9Q3IYG1-F1
#
_entry.id   AF-A0A9Q3IYG1-F1
#
_cell.length_a   1.000
_cell.length_b   1.000
_cell.length_c   1.000
_cell.angle_alpha   90.00
_cell.angle_beta   90.00
_cell.angle_gamma   90.00
#
_symmetry.space_group_name_H-M   'P 1'
#
loop_
_entity.id
_entity.type
_entity.pdbx_description
1 polymer ?
#
loop_
_entity_poly.entity_id
_entity_poly.type
_entity_poly.pdbx_seq_one_letter_code
_entity_poly.pdbx_strand_id
1 'polypeptide(L)'
;MNLNAVGICVGKPLSIIDISDELLAEIITSKLSGGYDSLKRIIYETQPLETIKVVSKIDDYIRDSYTNEKECNTNHKIKSESPYKAQNFPYCSNRKHNPSTKHLIEECRELKNKTNKRKTTLQEKES
;
A
#
# COMPACT_ATOMS: atom_id res chain seq x y z
N MET A 1 -6.48 -55.03 33.19
CA MET A 1 -6.25 -53.99 32.17
C MET A 1 -5.19 -54.52 31.22
N ASN A 2 -5.56 -54.90 30.00
CA ASN A 2 -4.62 -55.45 29.01
C ASN A 2 -4.03 -54.30 28.19
N LEU A 3 -2.74 -54.03 28.40
CA LEU A 3 -1.94 -53.15 27.54
C LEU A 3 -1.40 -54.01 26.39
N ASN A 4 -2.06 -53.97 25.24
CA ASN A 4 -1.53 -54.59 24.03
C ASN A 4 -0.46 -53.67 23.45
N ALA A 5 0.80 -54.12 23.44
CA ALA A 5 1.89 -53.41 22.79
C ALA A 5 1.77 -53.55 21.27
N VAL A 6 1.64 -52.43 20.57
CA VAL A 6 1.67 -52.37 19.10
C VAL A 6 3.10 -52.04 18.70
N GLY A 7 3.81 -53.01 18.11
CA GLY A 7 5.17 -52.80 17.63
C GLY A 7 5.17 -51.89 16.40
N ILE A 8 5.80 -50.71 16.50
CA ILE A 8 6.00 -49.81 15.35
C ILE A 8 7.26 -50.27 14.59
N CYS A 9 7.07 -50.79 13.38
CA CYS A 9 8.17 -51.08 12.47
C CYS A 9 8.45 -49.85 11.58
N VAL A 10 9.57 -49.17 11.81
CA VAL A 10 10.02 -48.06 10.96
C VAL A 10 10.95 -48.60 9.87
N GLY A 11 10.43 -48.73 8.64
CA GLY A 11 11.23 -49.08 7.47
C GLY A 11 12.01 -47.89 6.92
N LYS A 12 13.22 -48.11 6.37
CA LYS A 12 13.96 -47.09 5.60
C LYS A 12 13.42 -47.05 4.16
N PRO A 13 13.04 -45.89 3.61
CA PRO A 13 12.57 -45.81 2.22
C PRO A 13 13.74 -46.09 1.26
N LEU A 14 13.50 -46.94 0.25
CA LEU A 14 14.52 -47.47 -0.67
C LEU A 14 14.62 -46.74 -2.02
N SER A 15 13.77 -45.77 -2.31
CA SER A 15 13.81 -45.02 -3.57
C SER A 15 13.00 -43.71 -3.48
N ILE A 16 13.35 -42.76 -4.35
CA ILE A 16 12.84 -41.38 -4.52
C ILE A 16 11.53 -41.15 -3.77
N ILE A 17 11.62 -40.43 -2.65
CA ILE A 17 10.45 -40.11 -1.84
C ILE A 17 9.64 -39.09 -2.64
N ASP A 18 8.58 -39.53 -3.29
CA ASP A 18 7.49 -38.66 -3.74
C ASP A 18 6.80 -38.12 -2.47
N ILE A 19 7.37 -37.04 -1.94
CA ILE A 19 6.79 -36.30 -0.81
C ILE A 19 5.52 -35.65 -1.35
N SER A 20 4.38 -35.91 -0.71
CA SER A 20 3.15 -35.21 -1.05
C SER A 20 3.35 -33.71 -0.87
N ASP A 21 2.79 -32.90 -1.77
CA ASP A 21 2.97 -31.44 -1.74
C ASP A 21 2.54 -30.84 -0.40
N GLU A 22 1.49 -31.39 0.21
CA GLU A 22 1.03 -31.03 1.55
C GLU A 22 2.07 -31.29 2.64
N LEU A 23 2.76 -32.44 2.58
CA LEU A 23 3.80 -32.79 3.56
C LEU A 23 5.03 -31.90 3.37
N LEU A 24 5.36 -31.54 2.13
CA LEU A 24 6.44 -30.60 1.84
C LEU A 24 6.11 -29.20 2.36
N ALA A 25 4.89 -28.73 2.14
CA ALA A 25 4.38 -27.46 2.65
C ALA A 25 4.41 -27.41 4.19
N GLU A 26 4.03 -28.50 4.86
CA GLU A 26 4.10 -28.62 6.31
C GLU A 26 5.55 -28.59 6.82
N ILE A 27 6.45 -29.32 6.17
CA ILE A 27 7.88 -29.30 6.49
C ILE A 27 8.44 -27.88 6.37
N ILE A 28 8.13 -27.16 5.29
CA ILE A 28 8.58 -25.77 5.10
C ILE A 28 8.05 -24.87 6.23
N THR A 29 6.76 -24.97 6.54
CA THR A 29 6.12 -24.18 7.59
C THR A 29 6.71 -24.48 8.98
N SER A 30 7.07 -25.74 9.25
CA SER A 30 7.72 -26.16 10.50
C SER A 30 9.13 -25.60 10.69
N LYS A 31 9.82 -25.26 9.59
CA LYS A 31 11.19 -24.70 9.60
C LYS A 31 11.21 -23.20 9.88
N LEU A 32 10.08 -22.51 9.78
CA LEU A 32 10.00 -21.09 10.10
C LEU A 32 10.26 -20.87 11.60
N SER A 33 11.11 -19.88 11.92
CA SER A 33 11.43 -19.52 13.31
C SER A 33 10.22 -18.91 14.05
N GLY A 34 10.27 -18.81 15.38
CA GLY A 34 9.16 -18.30 16.21
C GLY A 34 8.77 -16.84 15.93
N GLY A 35 9.59 -16.07 15.21
CA GLY A 35 9.22 -14.72 14.77
C GLY A 35 8.11 -14.68 13.72
N TYR A 36 7.73 -15.83 13.15
CA TYR A 36 6.77 -15.95 12.06
C TYR A 36 5.46 -16.65 12.48
N ASP A 37 5.14 -16.68 13.78
CA ASP A 37 3.97 -17.42 14.28
C ASP A 37 2.63 -16.88 13.73
N SER A 38 2.53 -15.56 13.51
CA SER A 38 1.40 -14.94 12.83
C SER A 38 1.25 -15.45 11.39
N LEU A 39 2.36 -15.54 10.66
CA LEU A 39 2.41 -16.04 9.29
C LEU A 39 2.05 -17.54 9.23
N LYS A 40 2.59 -18.35 10.16
CA LYS A 40 2.23 -19.78 10.28
C LYS A 40 0.73 -19.95 10.43
N ARG A 41 0.10 -19.18 11.32
CA ARG A 41 -1.36 -19.24 11.52
C ARG A 41 -2.13 -18.95 10.24
N ILE A 42 -1.75 -17.90 9.50
CA ILE A 42 -2.39 -17.54 8.22
C ILE A 42 -2.24 -18.68 7.20
N ILE A 43 -1.05 -19.28 7.12
CA ILE A 43 -0.77 -20.41 6.22
C ILE A 43 -1.66 -21.61 6.55
N TYR A 44 -1.81 -21.96 7.84
CA TYR A 44 -2.65 -23.09 8.26
C TYR A 44 -4.16 -22.85 8.09
N GLU A 45 -4.61 -21.59 8.15
CA GLU A 45 -6.00 -21.20 7.86
C GLU A 45 -6.34 -21.34 6.37
N THR A 46 -5.35 -21.19 5.47
CA THR A 46 -5.52 -21.41 4.02
C THR A 46 -5.30 -22.86 3.63
N GLN A 47 -6.37 -23.67 3.71
CA GLN A 47 -6.39 -25.03 3.14
C GLN A 47 -6.91 -25.00 1.68
N PRO A 48 -6.41 -25.87 0.79
CA PRO A 48 -5.36 -26.86 1.01
C PRO A 48 -3.94 -26.26 1.04
N LEU A 49 -3.05 -26.89 1.82
CA LEU A 49 -1.64 -26.54 1.93
C LEU A 49 -0.88 -26.96 0.66
N GLU A 50 -0.68 -25.99 -0.24
CA GLU A 50 0.16 -26.18 -1.42
C GLU A 50 1.50 -25.48 -1.22
N THR A 51 2.61 -26.14 -1.60
CA THR A 51 3.96 -25.60 -1.43
C THR A 51 4.11 -24.22 -2.08
N ILE A 52 3.54 -24.05 -3.27
CA ILE A 52 3.59 -22.79 -4.02
C ILE A 52 2.92 -21.65 -3.24
N LYS A 53 1.77 -21.91 -2.61
CA LYS A 53 1.03 -20.92 -1.82
C LYS A 53 1.80 -20.55 -0.56
N VAL A 54 2.40 -21.53 0.12
CA VAL A 54 3.23 -21.30 1.31
C VAL A 54 4.42 -20.42 0.98
N VAL A 55 5.16 -20.76 -0.09
CA VAL A 55 6.33 -19.98 -0.52
C VAL A 55 5.92 -18.55 -0.91
N SER A 56 4.83 -18.38 -1.68
CA SER A 56 4.34 -17.05 -2.04
C SER A 56 4.00 -16.20 -0.81
N LYS A 57 3.35 -16.80 0.21
CA LYS A 57 3.00 -16.07 1.44
C LYS A 57 4.21 -15.68 2.26
N ILE A 58 5.25 -16.52 2.28
CA ILE A 58 6.53 -16.20 2.91
C ILE A 58 7.20 -15.05 2.16
N ASP A 59 7.25 -15.10 0.84
CA ASP A 59 7.85 -14.04 0.01
C ASP A 59 7.12 -12.70 0.16
N ASP A 60 5.78 -12.71 0.19
CA ASP A 60 4.98 -11.50 0.41
C ASP A 60 5.27 -10.90 1.79
N TYR A 61 5.29 -11.74 2.84
CA TYR A 61 5.60 -11.30 4.20
C TYR A 61 7.01 -10.69 4.30
N ILE A 62 7.99 -11.30 3.64
CA ILE A 62 9.36 -10.80 3.59
C ILE A 62 9.39 -9.44 2.86
N ARG A 63 8.73 -9.30 1.71
CA ARG A 63 8.65 -8.02 0.99
C ARG A 63 8.01 -6.93 1.83
N ASP A 64 6.90 -7.24 2.49
CA ASP A 64 6.18 -6.31 3.35
C ASP A 64 7.02 -5.89 4.57
N SER A 65 7.77 -6.83 5.16
CA SER A 65 8.68 -6.49 6.25
C SER A 65 9.72 -5.46 5.79
N TYR A 66 10.40 -5.69 4.65
CA TYR A 66 11.40 -4.76 4.10
C TYR A 66 10.87 -3.38 3.70
N THR A 67 9.61 -3.26 3.27
CA THR A 67 8.98 -1.95 3.00
C THR A 67 8.70 -1.19 4.30
N ASN A 68 8.23 -1.87 5.34
CA ASN A 68 7.93 -1.25 6.63
C ASN A 68 9.19 -0.76 7.36
N GLU A 69 10.34 -1.46 7.26
CA GLU A 69 11.58 -0.99 7.89
C GLU A 69 12.14 0.28 7.23
N LYS A 70 11.89 0.46 5.92
CA LYS A 70 12.27 1.67 5.19
C LYS A 70 11.35 2.85 5.46
N GLU A 71 10.05 2.60 5.67
CA GLU A 71 9.09 3.66 5.99
C GLU A 71 9.23 4.18 7.43
N CYS A 72 9.60 3.31 8.39
CA CYS A 72 9.78 3.70 9.79
C CYS A 72 10.99 4.61 10.02
N ASN A 73 11.92 4.71 9.07
CA ASN A 73 13.07 5.63 9.16
C ASN A 73 12.85 6.95 8.42
N THR A 74 11.63 7.20 7.94
CA THR A 74 11.28 8.52 7.45
C THR A 74 10.76 9.36 8.61
N ASN A 75 11.63 10.23 9.11
CA ASN A 75 11.23 11.51 9.71
C ASN A 75 10.48 12.36 8.66
N HIS A 76 9.42 11.83 8.03
CA HIS A 76 8.46 12.61 7.29
C HIS A 76 7.61 13.34 8.31
N LYS A 77 8.20 14.40 8.85
CA LYS A 77 7.45 15.50 9.45
C LYS A 77 6.58 16.06 8.34
N ILE A 78 5.39 15.48 8.17
CA ILE A 78 4.35 16.01 7.31
C ILE A 78 4.17 17.45 7.77
N LYS A 79 4.68 18.40 6.99
CA LYS A 79 4.47 19.82 7.26
C LYS A 79 2.99 20.05 6.97
N SER A 80 2.17 19.98 8.00
CA SER A 80 0.81 20.47 7.95
C SER A 80 0.88 21.98 7.75
N GLU A 81 0.97 22.43 6.50
CA GLU A 81 0.76 23.83 6.19
C GLU A 81 -0.72 24.12 6.44
N SER A 82 -1.01 24.68 7.62
CA SER A 82 -2.37 25.11 7.94
C SER A 82 -2.82 26.11 6.86
N PRO A 83 -4.05 26.00 6.31
CA PRO A 83 -4.56 26.93 5.30
C PRO A 83 -4.59 28.40 5.76
N TYR A 84 -4.48 28.64 7.07
CA TYR A 84 -4.38 29.98 7.66
C TYR A 84 -3.15 30.79 7.24
N LYS A 85 -2.05 30.16 6.81
CA LYS A 85 -0.88 30.90 6.30
C LYS A 85 -1.07 31.45 4.89
N ALA A 86 -2.14 31.06 4.18
CA ALA A 86 -2.44 31.55 2.84
C ALA A 86 -3.04 32.98 2.82
N GLN A 87 -3.51 33.51 3.95
CA GLN A 87 -4.18 34.82 4.00
C GLN A 87 -3.28 36.00 3.61
N ASN A 88 -1.96 35.89 3.79
CA ASN A 88 -1.02 36.97 3.51
C ASN A 88 -0.39 36.92 2.11
N PHE A 89 -0.77 35.96 1.27
CA PHE A 89 -0.24 35.91 -0.09
C PHE A 89 -1.02 36.87 -0.99
N PRO A 90 -0.36 37.79 -1.71
CA PRO A 90 -1.03 38.62 -2.70
C PRO A 90 -1.67 37.71 -3.74
N TYR A 91 -2.95 37.93 -4.01
CA TYR A 91 -3.73 37.20 -5.02
C TYR A 91 -4.31 38.17 -6.04
N CYS A 92 -4.52 37.67 -7.26
CA CYS A 92 -5.32 38.37 -8.27
C CYS A 92 -6.80 38.16 -7.95
N SER A 93 -7.59 39.22 -8.02
CA SER A 93 -9.03 39.17 -7.73
C SER A 93 -9.79 40.10 -8.66
N ASN A 94 -11.10 39.89 -8.78
CA ASN A 94 -11.98 40.72 -9.60
C ASN A 94 -11.49 40.93 -11.04
N ARG A 95 -10.88 39.89 -11.64
CA ARG A 95 -10.35 39.94 -13.02
C ARG A 95 -9.27 41.02 -13.23
N LYS A 96 -8.59 41.43 -12.16
CA LYS A 96 -7.44 42.34 -12.19
C LYS A 96 -6.19 41.61 -11.73
N HIS A 97 -5.12 41.77 -12.51
CA HIS A 97 -3.81 41.24 -12.12
C HIS A 97 -3.23 42.08 -10.98
N ASN A 98 -2.74 41.40 -9.94
CA ASN A 98 -2.01 42.01 -8.84
C ASN A 98 -0.50 41.90 -9.12
N PRO A 99 0.21 43.03 -9.35
CA PRO A 99 1.65 43.01 -9.65
C PRO A 99 2.52 42.44 -8.53
N SER A 100 2.00 42.36 -7.30
CA SER A 100 2.71 41.75 -6.17
C SER A 100 2.66 40.21 -6.18
N THR A 101 1.93 39.61 -7.12
CA THR A 101 1.91 38.15 -7.31
C THR A 101 3.14 37.66 -8.07
N LYS A 102 3.47 36.37 -7.93
CA LYS A 102 4.67 35.77 -8.54
C LYS A 102 4.55 35.43 -10.04
N HIS A 103 3.39 35.64 -10.64
CA HIS A 103 3.14 35.27 -12.04
C HIS A 103 3.09 36.52 -12.92
N LEU A 104 3.40 36.37 -14.21
CA LEU A 104 3.27 37.45 -15.18
C LEU A 104 1.80 37.70 -15.54
N ILE A 105 1.47 38.91 -15.99
CA ILE A 105 0.11 39.26 -16.43
C ILE A 105 -0.42 38.30 -17.51
N GLU A 106 0.45 37.86 -18.41
CA GLU A 106 0.16 36.91 -19.48
C GLU A 106 -0.21 35.52 -18.96
N GLU A 107 0.22 35.17 -17.76
CA GLU A 107 -0.02 33.88 -17.10
C GLU A 107 -1.19 33.94 -16.11
N CYS A 108 -1.78 35.12 -15.93
CA CYS A 108 -2.84 35.34 -14.96
C CYS A 108 -4.11 34.58 -15.33
N ARG A 109 -4.44 33.55 -14.54
CA ARG A 109 -5.62 32.69 -14.74
C ARG A 109 -6.95 33.47 -14.73
N GLU A 110 -7.06 34.47 -13.87
CA GLU A 110 -8.22 35.36 -13.77
C GLU A 110 -8.46 36.18 -15.06
N LEU A 111 -7.39 36.53 -15.78
CA LEU A 111 -7.47 37.26 -17.06
C LEU A 111 -7.68 36.32 -18.25
N LYS A 112 -7.05 35.13 -18.25
CA LYS A 112 -7.16 34.14 -19.34
C LYS A 112 -8.59 33.63 -19.57
N ASN A 113 -9.43 33.64 -18.54
CA ASN A 113 -10.83 33.19 -18.66
C ASN A 113 -11.71 34.07 -19.59
N LYS A 114 -11.18 35.18 -20.13
CA LYS A 114 -11.91 36.05 -21.09
C LYS A 114 -12.05 35.49 -22.51
N THR A 115 -11.18 34.58 -22.98
CA THR A 115 -11.16 34.27 -24.43
C THR A 115 -12.28 33.33 -24.91
N ASN A 116 -13.08 32.74 -24.01
CA ASN A 116 -14.05 31.70 -24.39
C ASN A 116 -15.52 31.94 -23.97
N LYS A 117 -15.99 33.19 -23.82
CA LYS A 117 -17.44 33.45 -23.77
C LYS A 117 -17.88 34.62 -24.64
N ARG A 118 -18.49 34.19 -25.75
CA ARG A 118 -19.40 34.83 -26.71
C ARG A 118 -20.10 36.09 -26.22
N LYS A 119 -20.24 37.04 -27.16
CA LYS A 119 -21.28 38.08 -27.19
C LYS A 119 -22.61 37.52 -26.69
N THR A 120 -23.19 38.14 -25.67
CA THR A 120 -24.63 38.13 -25.45
C THR A 120 -24.98 39.48 -24.84
N THR A 121 -25.54 40.33 -25.69
CA THR A 121 -26.30 41.54 -25.35
C THR A 121 -27.44 41.21 -24.41
N LEU A 122 -27.67 42.06 -23.39
CA LEU A 122 -28.98 42.61 -23.02
C LEU A 122 -28.76 43.78 -22.05
N GLN A 123 -29.31 44.94 -22.45
CA GLN A 123 -29.51 46.14 -21.63
C GLN A 123 -30.60 45.88 -20.59
N GLU A 124 -30.51 46.54 -19.43
CA GLU A 124 -31.59 47.21 -18.67
C GLU A 124 -30.92 47.83 -17.41
N LYS A 125 -30.76 49.16 -17.31
CA LYS A 125 -31.70 50.22 -16.88
C LYS A 125 -31.77 50.41 -15.34
N GLU A 126 -31.76 51.70 -14.96
CA GLU A 126 -32.10 52.33 -13.65
C GLU A 126 -30.98 52.27 -12.58
N SER A 127 -30.57 53.38 -11.93
CA SER A 127 -31.15 54.72 -11.76
C SER A 127 -30.18 55.87 -12.11
#